data_AF-A0A6C0BD14-F1
#
_entry.id   AF-A0A6C0BD14-F1
#
_cell.length_a   1.000
_cell.length_b   1.000
_cell.length_c   1.000
_cell.angle_alpha   90.00
_cell.angle_beta   90.00
_cell.angle_gamma   90.00
#
_symmetry.space_group_name_H-M   'P 1'
#
loop_
_entity.id
_entity.type
_entity.pdbx_description
1 polymer ?
#
loop_
_entity_poly.entity_id
_entity_poly.type
_entity_poly.pdbx_seq_one_letter_code
_entity_poly.pdbx_strand_id
1 'polypeptide(L)'
;MNPYMAFSMEERKRIVAADPSLKSDIGGVAKMIGKTWKGMSDAEKAKYAKKGASMKTKKRKSSKKTDDEPKKTRKSGKKRALSGFMKFSMKMRSSIVKKNPSIAFGAVGKELGKMWGALSDKEKKSYA
;
A
#
# COMPACT_ATOMS: atom_id res chain seq x y z
N MET A 1 -13.95 -7.08 1.78
CA MET A 1 -13.08 -8.13 2.35
C MET A 1 -13.78 -9.48 2.09
N ASN A 2 -13.12 -10.63 2.18
CA ASN A 2 -13.77 -11.97 2.09
C ASN A 2 -14.74 -12.18 3.30
N PRO A 3 -15.94 -12.78 3.16
CA PRO A 3 -16.84 -13.16 4.27
C PRO A 3 -16.14 -13.73 5.52
N TYR A 4 -15.17 -14.63 5.31
CA TYR A 4 -14.38 -15.23 6.38
C TYR A 4 -13.65 -14.22 7.26
N MET A 5 -13.17 -13.12 6.68
CA MET A 5 -12.42 -12.09 7.41
C MET A 5 -13.34 -11.22 8.26
N ALA A 6 -14.57 -10.95 7.82
CA ALA A 6 -15.55 -10.24 8.63
C ALA A 6 -15.94 -11.07 9.86
N PHE A 7 -16.19 -12.37 9.65
CA PHE A 7 -16.44 -13.32 10.73
C PHE A 7 -15.24 -13.43 11.69
N SER A 8 -14.03 -13.68 11.16
CA SER A 8 -12.82 -13.87 11.97
C SER A 8 -12.52 -12.65 12.86
N MET A 9 -12.80 -11.43 12.40
CA MET A 9 -12.63 -10.24 13.22
C MET A 9 -13.66 -10.12 14.34
N GLU A 10 -14.94 -10.42 14.09
CA GLU A 10 -15.99 -10.41 15.12
C GLU A 10 -15.76 -11.54 16.13
N GLU A 11 -15.41 -12.73 15.66
CA GLU A 11 -15.20 -13.90 16.51
C GLU A 11 -13.91 -13.79 17.33
N ARG A 12 -12.84 -13.27 16.74
CA ARG A 12 -11.62 -12.93 17.50
C ARG A 12 -11.93 -11.93 18.61
N LYS A 13 -12.76 -10.91 18.35
CA LYS A 13 -13.15 -9.94 19.38
C LYS A 13 -13.95 -10.60 20.50
N ARG A 14 -14.87 -11.52 20.18
CA ARG A 14 -15.60 -12.30 21.20
C ARG A 14 -14.66 -13.17 22.03
N ILE A 15 -13.75 -13.91 21.39
CA ILE A 15 -12.81 -14.80 22.08
C ILE A 15 -11.87 -13.99 22.98
N VAL A 16 -11.32 -12.88 22.48
CA VAL A 16 -10.44 -12.00 23.27
C VAL A 16 -11.19 -11.21 24.35
N ALA A 17 -12.49 -10.96 24.18
CA ALA A 17 -13.31 -10.34 25.23
C ALA A 17 -13.64 -11.34 26.34
N ALA A 18 -13.83 -12.62 26.01
CA ALA A 18 -14.06 -13.69 26.97
C ALA A 18 -12.75 -14.07 27.70
N ASP A 19 -11.63 -14.09 26.98
CA ASP A 19 -10.30 -14.31 27.54
C ASP A 19 -9.28 -13.33 26.93
N PRO A 20 -8.99 -12.21 27.61
CA PRO A 20 -8.01 -11.24 27.17
C PRO A 20 -6.60 -11.79 27.02
N SER A 21 -6.27 -12.91 27.67
CA SER A 21 -4.96 -13.56 27.58
C SER A 21 -4.71 -14.13 26.17
N LEU A 22 -5.77 -14.56 25.48
CA LEU A 22 -5.69 -15.09 24.11
C LEU A 22 -5.46 -14.02 23.04
N LYS A 23 -5.35 -12.74 23.42
CA LYS A 23 -5.04 -11.65 22.49
C LYS A 23 -3.68 -11.84 21.80
N SER A 24 -2.69 -12.35 22.52
CA SER A 24 -1.34 -12.63 22.04
C SER A 24 -1.28 -13.94 21.25
N ASP A 25 -2.10 -14.94 21.57
CA ASP A 25 -2.19 -16.21 20.84
C ASP A 25 -3.11 -16.12 19.61
N ILE A 26 -2.67 -15.32 18.63
CA ILE A 26 -3.38 -15.16 17.35
C ILE A 26 -3.49 -16.50 16.61
N GLY A 27 -2.49 -17.38 16.75
CA GLY A 27 -2.42 -18.67 16.07
C GLY A 27 -3.46 -19.67 16.58
N GLY A 28 -3.58 -19.82 17.90
CA GLY A 28 -4.60 -20.66 18.53
C GLY A 28 -6.00 -20.14 18.26
N VAL A 29 -6.21 -18.83 18.39
CA VAL A 29 -7.49 -18.18 18.08
C VAL A 29 -7.88 -18.36 16.61
N ALA A 30 -6.94 -18.23 15.67
CA ALA A 30 -7.21 -18.45 14.25
C ALA A 30 -7.61 -19.90 13.95
N LYS A 31 -6.99 -20.90 14.60
CA LYS A 31 -7.39 -22.31 14.47
C LYS A 31 -8.80 -22.55 14.98
N MET A 32 -9.16 -21.97 16.13
CA MET A 32 -10.53 -22.06 16.68
C MET A 32 -11.56 -21.44 15.72
N ILE A 33 -11.30 -20.21 15.25
CA ILE A 33 -12.16 -19.52 14.29
C ILE A 33 -12.31 -20.31 12.99
N GLY A 34 -11.23 -20.90 12.48
CA GLY A 34 -11.27 -21.74 11.27
C GLY A 34 -12.14 -22.98 11.44
N LYS A 35 -12.09 -23.62 12.62
CA LYS A 35 -12.94 -24.77 12.96
C LYS A 35 -14.42 -24.35 13.06
N THR A 36 -14.70 -23.24 13.74
CA THR A 36 -16.06 -22.68 13.83
C THR A 36 -16.60 -22.27 12.45
N TRP A 37 -15.78 -21.66 11.61
CA TRP A 37 -16.18 -21.30 10.24
C TRP A 37 -16.48 -22.53 9.38
N LYS A 38 -15.70 -23.61 9.48
CA LYS A 38 -15.99 -24.85 8.75
C LYS A 38 -17.30 -25.49 9.23
N GLY A 39 -17.56 -25.49 10.54
CA GLY A 39 -18.77 -26.06 11.14
C GLY A 39 -20.04 -25.19 11.04
N MET A 40 -19.91 -23.90 10.75
CA MET A 40 -21.08 -23.03 10.57
C MET A 40 -21.88 -23.38 9.32
N SER A 41 -23.19 -23.26 9.45
CA SER A 41 -24.14 -23.45 8.35
C SER A 41 -23.97 -22.38 7.26
N ASP A 42 -24.34 -22.71 6.02
CA ASP A 42 -24.33 -21.75 4.90
C ASP A 42 -25.20 -20.51 5.17
N ALA A 43 -26.28 -20.67 5.97
CA ALA A 43 -27.15 -19.58 6.39
C ALA A 43 -26.43 -18.55 7.28
N GLU A 44 -25.53 -18.99 8.15
CA GLU A 44 -24.73 -18.10 9.00
C GLU A 44 -23.59 -17.45 8.21
N LYS A 45 -22.92 -18.24 7.35
CA LYS A 45 -21.91 -17.72 6.41
C LYS A 45 -22.49 -16.67 5.46
N ALA A 46 -23.74 -16.81 5.03
CA ALA A 46 -24.43 -15.85 4.18
C ALA A 46 -24.66 -14.48 4.86
N LYS A 47 -24.90 -14.46 6.18
CA LYS A 47 -24.96 -13.20 6.95
C LYS A 47 -23.60 -12.47 6.91
N TYR A 48 -22.50 -13.21 7.02
CA TYR A 48 -21.15 -12.65 6.91
C TYR A 48 -20.74 -12.31 5.46
N ALA A 49 -21.33 -12.94 4.44
CA ALA A 49 -21.12 -12.58 3.04
C ALA A 49 -21.61 -11.16 2.74
N LYS A 50 -22.80 -10.80 3.23
CA LYS A 50 -23.35 -9.43 3.11
C LYS A 50 -22.49 -8.41 3.87
N LYS A 51 -22.05 -8.72 5.10
CA LYS A 51 -21.14 -7.86 5.88
C LYS A 51 -19.76 -7.70 5.22
N GLY A 52 -19.18 -8.77 4.69
CA GLY A 52 -17.88 -8.76 4.01
C GLY A 52 -17.87 -7.92 2.72
N ALA A 53 -19.00 -7.93 2.00
CA ALA A 53 -19.24 -7.06 0.84
C ALA A 53 -19.31 -5.57 1.24
N SER A 54 -20.04 -5.23 2.31
CA SER A 54 -20.14 -3.86 2.84
C SER A 54 -18.79 -3.29 3.32
N MET A 55 -17.88 -4.11 3.87
CA MET A 55 -16.53 -3.64 4.21
C MET A 55 -15.65 -3.35 2.98
N LYS A 56 -15.94 -3.97 1.83
CA LYS A 56 -15.19 -3.77 0.57
C LYS A 56 -15.43 -2.36 0.01
N THR A 57 -16.62 -1.79 0.22
CA THR A 57 -16.96 -0.43 -0.24
C THR A 57 -16.37 0.66 0.65
N LYS A 58 -16.19 0.41 1.96
CA LYS A 58 -15.58 1.39 2.88
C LYS A 58 -14.05 1.53 2.74
N LYS A 59 -13.34 0.46 2.35
CA LYS A 59 -11.88 0.50 2.05
C LYS A 59 -11.55 1.41 0.86
N ARG A 60 -12.45 1.52 -0.14
CA ARG A 60 -12.27 2.41 -1.32
C ARG A 60 -12.34 3.91 -0.98
N LYS A 61 -13.00 4.29 0.12
CA LYS A 61 -13.08 5.71 0.55
C LYS A 61 -11.95 6.12 1.51
N SER A 62 -11.24 5.17 2.12
CA SER A 62 -10.14 5.45 3.06
C SER A 62 -8.75 5.33 2.43
N SER A 63 -8.60 4.67 1.26
CA SER A 63 -7.31 4.53 0.56
C SER A 63 -6.91 5.77 -0.27
N LYS A 64 -7.37 6.98 0.07
CA LYS A 64 -6.97 8.22 -0.60
C LYS A 64 -5.87 9.00 0.14
N LYS A 65 -5.27 8.44 1.19
CA LYS A 65 -4.12 9.05 1.89
C LYS A 65 -3.18 7.99 2.48
N THR A 66 -2.38 7.35 1.64
CA THR A 66 -1.04 6.84 2.02
C THR A 66 -0.22 6.72 0.74
N ASP A 67 0.82 7.53 0.63
CA ASP A 67 1.82 7.58 -0.46
C ASP A 67 2.74 6.34 -0.48
N ASP A 68 2.29 5.21 0.06
CA ASP A 68 3.10 4.00 0.23
C ASP A 68 2.35 2.80 -0.38
N GLU A 69 2.25 2.80 -1.71
CA GLU A 69 1.93 1.58 -2.46
C GLU A 69 3.23 1.05 -3.08
N PRO A 70 3.66 -0.21 -2.80
CA PRO A 70 4.78 -0.81 -3.49
C PRO A 70 4.43 -0.88 -4.98
N LYS A 71 5.17 -0.12 -5.76
CA LYS A 71 4.97 0.10 -7.20
C LYS A 71 5.01 -1.24 -7.94
N LYS A 72 3.85 -1.87 -8.16
CA LYS A 72 3.71 -3.05 -9.01
C LYS A 72 4.30 -2.74 -10.38
N THR A 73 5.39 -3.41 -10.73
CA THR A 73 5.98 -3.39 -12.07
C THR A 73 5.00 -4.04 -13.04
N ARG A 74 4.10 -3.26 -13.64
CA ARG A 74 3.26 -3.73 -14.75
C ARG A 74 4.19 -4.04 -15.93
N LYS A 75 4.43 -5.33 -16.17
CA LYS A 75 5.29 -5.84 -17.26
C LYS A 75 4.68 -5.73 -18.68
N SER A 76 3.50 -5.15 -18.86
CA SER A 76 2.87 -5.08 -20.19
C SER A 76 1.96 -3.85 -20.39
N GLY A 77 2.54 -2.66 -20.44
CA GLY A 77 1.81 -1.45 -20.84
C GLY A 77 2.74 -0.46 -21.53
N LYS A 78 2.19 0.37 -22.43
CA LYS A 78 2.93 1.48 -23.07
C LYS A 78 3.75 2.22 -21.99
N LYS A 79 5.04 2.44 -22.25
CA LYS A 79 5.93 3.20 -21.35
C LYS A 79 5.20 4.48 -20.94
N ARG A 80 5.04 4.70 -19.63
CA ARG A 80 4.35 5.90 -19.13
C ARG A 80 5.11 7.13 -19.59
N ALA A 81 4.39 8.21 -19.88
CA ALA A 81 5.01 9.50 -20.16
C ALA A 81 5.98 9.86 -19.02
N LEU A 82 7.14 10.41 -19.39
CA LEU A 82 8.17 10.84 -18.43
C LEU A 82 7.58 11.93 -17.52
N SER A 83 7.63 11.70 -16.21
CA SER A 83 7.28 12.71 -15.20
C SER A 83 8.19 13.94 -15.32
N GLY A 84 7.72 15.11 -14.88
CA GLY A 84 8.55 16.32 -14.91
C GLY A 84 9.88 16.21 -14.17
N PHE A 85 9.92 15.45 -13.07
CA PHE A 85 11.18 15.13 -12.40
C PHE A 85 12.13 14.32 -13.29
N MET A 86 11.62 13.42 -14.12
CA MET A 86 12.45 12.64 -15.04
C MET A 86 13.02 13.53 -16.15
N LYS A 87 12.24 14.48 -16.69
CA LYS A 87 12.74 15.45 -17.68
C LYS A 87 13.84 16.34 -17.08
N PHE A 88 13.62 16.85 -15.86
CA PHE A 88 14.61 17.62 -15.12
C PHE A 88 15.88 16.80 -14.84
N SER A 89 15.73 15.57 -14.35
CA SER A 89 16.84 14.68 -14.05
C SER A 89 17.67 14.37 -15.30
N MET A 90 17.06 14.16 -16.46
CA MET A 90 17.81 13.94 -17.71
C MET A 90 18.66 15.15 -18.11
N LYS A 91 18.15 16.37 -17.94
CA LYS A 91 18.89 17.60 -18.25
C LYS A 91 20.03 17.86 -17.27
N MET A 92 19.77 17.67 -15.98
CA MET A 92 20.68 18.10 -14.92
C MET A 92 21.70 17.03 -14.51
N ARG A 93 21.36 15.73 -14.68
CA ARG A 93 22.29 14.61 -14.45
C ARG A 93 23.57 14.76 -15.26
N SER A 94 23.45 15.12 -16.54
CA SER A 94 24.61 15.30 -17.43
C SER A 94 25.55 16.39 -16.93
N SER A 95 25.02 17.48 -16.37
CA SER A 95 25.82 18.57 -15.81
C SER A 95 26.53 18.16 -14.51
N ILE A 96 25.86 17.39 -13.64
CA ILE A 96 26.45 16.91 -12.38
C ILE A 96 27.56 15.89 -12.65
N VAL A 97 27.32 14.93 -13.56
CA VAL A 97 28.33 13.93 -13.94
C VAL A 97 29.52 14.58 -14.64
N LYS A 98 29.31 15.62 -15.47
CA LYS A 98 30.44 16.37 -16.06
C LYS A 98 31.28 17.12 -15.03
N LYS A 99 30.64 17.73 -14.04
CA LYS A 99 31.34 18.47 -12.96
C LYS A 99 32.06 17.52 -12.00
N ASN A 100 31.49 16.35 -11.76
CA ASN A 100 32.04 15.35 -10.86
C ASN A 100 31.97 13.96 -11.53
N PRO A 101 32.90 13.61 -12.44
CA PRO A 101 32.85 12.33 -13.15
C PRO A 101 33.06 11.11 -12.23
N SER A 102 33.57 11.31 -11.02
CA SER A 102 33.80 10.26 -10.02
C SER A 102 32.59 10.01 -9.10
N ILE A 103 31.52 10.81 -9.20
CA ILE A 103 30.37 10.67 -8.30
C ILE A 103 29.54 9.41 -8.63
N ALA A 104 29.17 8.65 -7.59
CA ALA A 104 28.33 7.47 -7.76
C ALA A 104 26.91 7.86 -8.23
N PHE A 105 26.31 7.04 -9.10
CA PHE A 105 24.94 7.27 -9.62
C PHE A 105 23.91 7.55 -8.51
N GLY A 106 24.00 6.85 -7.38
CA GLY A 106 23.13 7.06 -6.23
C GLY A 106 23.28 8.45 -5.59
N ALA A 107 24.49 9.00 -5.56
CA ALA A 107 24.74 10.35 -5.04
C ALA A 107 24.22 11.43 -6.00
N VAL A 108 24.33 11.22 -7.32
CA VAL A 108 23.69 12.11 -8.31
C VAL A 108 22.18 12.16 -8.12
N GLY A 109 21.55 11.00 -7.89
CA GLY A 109 20.11 10.94 -7.62
C GLY A 109 19.70 11.75 -6.39
N LYS A 110 20.50 11.68 -5.30
CA LYS A 110 20.27 12.47 -4.09
C LYS A 110 20.38 13.97 -4.35
N GLU A 111 21.39 14.40 -5.11
CA GLU A 111 21.60 15.81 -5.45
C GLU A 111 20.48 16.35 -6.34
N LEU A 112 20.07 15.58 -7.35
CA LEU A 112 18.92 15.92 -8.21
C LEU A 112 17.61 16.01 -7.43
N GLY A 113 17.39 15.11 -6.47
CA GLY A 113 16.23 15.14 -5.59
C GLY A 113 16.19 16.40 -4.73
N LYS A 114 17.33 16.81 -4.17
CA LYS A 114 17.45 18.07 -3.40
C LYS A 114 17.19 19.29 -4.28
N MET A 115 17.81 19.35 -5.47
CA MET A 115 17.59 20.45 -6.41
C MET A 115 16.12 20.52 -6.85
N TRP A 116 15.52 19.37 -7.18
CA TRP A 116 14.10 19.31 -7.51
C TRP A 116 13.22 19.75 -6.34
N GLY A 117 13.52 19.34 -5.11
CA GLY A 117 12.81 19.79 -3.91
C GLY A 117 12.85 21.31 -3.74
N ALA A 118 14.00 21.91 -3.99
CA ALA A 118 14.24 23.35 -3.89
C ALA A 118 13.61 24.20 -5.01
N LEU A 119 13.26 23.60 -6.16
CA LEU A 119 12.57 24.32 -7.23
C LEU A 119 11.15 24.74 -6.80
N SER A 120 10.70 25.89 -7.30
CA SER A 120 9.33 26.35 -7.08
C SER A 120 8.32 25.45 -7.82
N ASP A 121 7.07 25.41 -7.35
CA ASP A 121 6.00 24.64 -8.01
C ASP A 121 5.76 25.11 -9.45
N LYS A 122 6.04 26.39 -9.74
CA LYS A 122 5.97 26.98 -11.08
C LYS A 122 7.00 26.36 -12.02
N GLU A 123 8.24 26.22 -11.57
CA GLU A 123 9.32 25.59 -12.35
C GLU A 123 9.10 24.09 -12.49
N LYS A 124 8.70 23.41 -11.41
CA LYS A 124 8.32 21.99 -11.45
C LYS A 124 7.21 21.73 -12.47
N LYS A 125 6.23 22.65 -12.57
CA LYS A 125 5.12 22.57 -13.54
C LYS A 125 5.56 22.81 -14.98
N SER A 126 6.58 23.66 -15.22
CA SER A 126 7.18 23.80 -16.55
C SER A 126 7.91 22.54 -17.02
N TYR A 127 8.37 21.69 -16.10
CA TYR A 127 8.95 20.40 -16.44
C TYR A 127 7.92 19.26 -16.55
N ALA A 128 6.72 19.40 -15.96
CA ALA A 128 5.66 18.38 -15.96
C ALA A 128 5.21 17.96 -17.36
#